data_AF-A0A2M9C7B3-F1
#
_entry.id   AF-A0A2M9C7B3-F1
#
_cell.length_a   1.000
_cell.length_b   1.000
_cell.length_c   1.000
_cell.angle_alpha   90.00
_cell.angle_beta   90.00
_cell.angle_gamma   90.00
#
_symmetry.space_group_name_H-M   'P 1'
#
loop_
_entity.id
_entity.type
_entity.pdbx_description
1 polymer ?
#
loop_
_entity_poly.entity_id
_entity_poly.type
_entity_poly.pdbx_seq_one_letter_code
_entity_poly.pdbx_strand_id
1 'polypeptide(L)'
;MRKIVLLAFIFISYVLQAQCTGCTVTNPTDPNFHFPDNATVCFSSNMTFNNPTFGSNVKVCIGSGVTVTFQNNIAGVNNAMTYFDVYGTLLFSQAITAVADLNVHVFSTGNVSMSSGNGNFTMNGLQNVIVNEGTIEMGVLQFGDNTTNTVDNYGTFTINGNMNMSNSAVTHFRNERGALMFLSGNYTNNENSIYINCGSIISGNGFNINGGAIYNTGTFAANGDINLSGNSSMIYNFGLFSSSGSMNNAPSDAVIYNEGKMVINQYQGGNAIIQGPSSSTKKGYIEVFNPIQVNNAAMGPNLDFKRSSGVSDPSTVFMNSNPTFLTNVTFDCVSTNSCSAPLVLNPDFCPAIDGDLPPMAVDDSYTINAGSTSTGTVLDNDFETYNGPQATITNVIISQISTSNPNVTLNTTDGHITVASGTPAGTYTLVYQICQQADPTNCDTAVDTIIVPGGGATPCYKPAVNTGTALPSNLGITGLGRANSGDTNWPGARKGAWMVLESKTKGFVLNRLTDTQVAAIPAADLKEGMIVYNTTQNCLQVNIDGTSTGWRCFNNQTCPD
;
A
#
# COMPACT_ATOMS: atom_id res chain seq x y z
N MET A 1 -34.23 -7.79 18.45
CA MET A 1 -34.75 -9.14 18.10
C MET A 1 -33.72 -9.80 17.20
N ARG A 2 -33.08 -10.85 17.70
CA ARG A 2 -32.02 -11.64 17.06
C ARG A 2 -32.53 -12.25 15.75
N LYS A 3 -31.83 -12.02 14.64
CA LYS A 3 -31.81 -12.93 13.51
C LYS A 3 -30.46 -13.64 13.54
N ILE A 4 -30.47 -14.81 14.16
CA ILE A 4 -29.42 -15.83 14.09
C ILE A 4 -29.48 -16.36 12.66
N VAL A 5 -28.56 -15.90 11.82
CA VAL A 5 -28.27 -16.60 10.56
C VAL A 5 -27.34 -17.74 10.93
N LEU A 6 -27.91 -18.93 10.79
CA LEU A 6 -27.31 -20.23 11.00
C LEU A 6 -26.17 -20.41 9.99
N LEU A 7 -24.98 -19.91 10.29
CA LEU A 7 -23.77 -20.33 9.59
C LEU A 7 -23.45 -21.73 10.10
N ALA A 8 -23.63 -22.72 9.23
CA ALA A 8 -23.31 -24.11 9.50
C ALA A 8 -21.83 -24.21 9.90
N PHE A 9 -21.57 -24.30 11.20
CA PHE A 9 -20.37 -24.93 11.72
C PHE A 9 -20.39 -26.36 11.17
N ILE A 10 -19.64 -26.57 10.09
CA ILE A 10 -19.16 -27.89 9.71
C ILE A 10 -18.17 -28.27 10.81
N PHE A 11 -18.71 -28.80 11.92
CA PHE A 11 -17.98 -29.78 12.72
C PHE A 11 -17.73 -30.94 11.78
N ILE A 12 -16.62 -30.88 11.03
CA ILE A 12 -16.04 -32.04 10.39
C ILE A 12 -15.70 -32.95 11.56
N SER A 13 -16.59 -33.90 11.80
CA SER A 13 -16.26 -35.17 12.40
C SER A 13 -14.89 -35.57 11.86
N TYR A 14 -13.87 -35.58 12.73
CA TYR A 14 -12.57 -36.16 12.47
C TYR A 14 -12.81 -37.61 12.03
N VAL A 15 -12.99 -37.81 10.73
CA VAL A 15 -12.85 -39.11 10.12
C VAL A 15 -11.38 -39.42 10.33
N LEU A 16 -11.09 -40.39 11.18
CA LEU A 16 -9.84 -41.15 11.17
C LEU A 16 -9.70 -41.70 9.74
N GLN A 17 -9.25 -40.88 8.79
CA GLN A 17 -8.68 -41.41 7.57
C GLN A 17 -7.55 -42.31 8.03
N ALA A 18 -7.49 -43.52 7.48
CA ALA A 18 -6.35 -44.39 7.72
C ALA A 18 -5.10 -43.59 7.34
N GLN A 19 -4.25 -43.27 8.32
CA GLN A 19 -2.95 -42.65 8.07
C GLN A 19 -2.13 -43.63 7.24
N CYS A 20 -1.31 -43.11 6.32
CA CYS A 20 -0.47 -43.96 5.47
C CYS A 20 -1.28 -45.01 4.66
N THR A 21 -2.10 -44.56 3.71
CA THR A 21 -2.77 -45.48 2.74
C THR A 21 -1.87 -45.82 1.55
N GLY A 22 -2.18 -46.89 0.83
CA GLY A 22 -1.50 -47.25 -0.42
C GLY A 22 -0.12 -47.91 -0.25
N CYS A 23 0.19 -48.43 0.93
CA CYS A 23 1.47 -49.07 1.24
C CYS A 23 1.76 -50.26 0.31
N THR A 24 2.89 -50.20 -0.40
CA THR A 24 3.44 -51.33 -1.16
C THR A 24 4.45 -52.13 -0.34
N VAL A 25 5.07 -51.49 0.67
CA VAL A 25 5.97 -52.10 1.64
C VAL A 25 5.62 -51.62 3.04
N THR A 26 5.68 -52.49 4.03
CA THR A 26 5.36 -52.15 5.44
C THR A 26 6.46 -52.61 6.38
N ASN A 27 6.98 -51.72 7.22
CA ASN A 27 7.99 -51.99 8.25
C ASN A 27 9.18 -52.86 7.77
N PRO A 28 9.91 -52.48 6.70
CA PRO A 28 11.06 -53.25 6.23
C PRO A 28 12.16 -53.30 7.30
N THR A 29 12.66 -54.49 7.61
CA THR A 29 13.57 -54.71 8.76
C THR A 29 15.06 -54.59 8.44
N ASP A 30 15.43 -54.44 7.17
CA ASP A 30 16.83 -54.28 6.76
C ASP A 30 17.34 -52.87 7.14
N PRO A 31 18.37 -52.75 8.00
CA PRO A 31 18.94 -51.44 8.36
C PRO A 31 19.53 -50.68 7.17
N ASN A 32 19.87 -51.33 6.05
CA ASN A 32 20.34 -50.67 4.82
C ASN A 32 19.32 -50.84 3.67
N PHE A 33 18.03 -50.88 4.01
CA PHE A 33 16.96 -51.10 3.04
C PHE A 33 17.05 -50.15 1.84
N HIS A 34 16.96 -50.72 0.65
CA HIS A 34 16.73 -49.99 -0.58
C HIS A 34 15.23 -49.74 -0.75
N PHE A 35 14.81 -48.49 -0.71
CA PHE A 35 13.44 -48.06 -0.95
C PHE A 35 13.17 -48.12 -2.46
N PRO A 36 12.31 -49.04 -2.96
CA PRO A 36 12.18 -49.29 -4.39
C PRO A 36 11.47 -48.18 -5.16
N ASP A 37 11.72 -48.08 -6.47
CA ASP A 37 11.05 -47.13 -7.36
C ASP A 37 9.52 -47.18 -7.24
N ASN A 38 8.89 -46.01 -7.15
CA ASN A 38 7.44 -45.80 -7.07
C ASN A 38 6.77 -46.54 -5.89
N ALA A 39 7.54 -46.91 -4.86
CA ALA A 39 7.01 -47.58 -3.67
C ALA A 39 6.46 -46.57 -2.65
N THR A 40 5.35 -46.95 -1.99
CA THR A 40 4.89 -46.31 -0.76
C THR A 40 5.27 -47.21 0.42
N VAL A 41 6.23 -46.77 1.23
CA VAL A 41 6.76 -47.50 2.38
C VAL A 41 6.17 -46.93 3.66
N CYS A 42 5.41 -47.75 4.37
CA CYS A 42 4.68 -47.33 5.56
C CYS A 42 5.27 -47.92 6.84
N PHE A 43 5.32 -47.08 7.88
CA PHE A 43 5.84 -47.43 9.19
C PHE A 43 4.73 -47.36 10.25
N SER A 44 4.48 -48.50 10.90
CA SER A 44 3.55 -48.65 12.02
C SER A 44 4.23 -49.10 13.31
N SER A 45 5.56 -49.26 13.28
CA SER A 45 6.42 -49.58 14.43
C SER A 45 7.74 -48.84 14.30
N ASN A 46 8.42 -48.60 15.42
CA ASN A 46 9.70 -47.86 15.40
C ASN A 46 10.76 -48.60 14.59
N MET A 47 11.49 -47.87 13.75
CA MET A 47 12.54 -48.42 12.88
C MET A 47 13.78 -47.54 12.89
N THR A 48 14.93 -48.16 12.66
CA THR A 48 16.21 -47.46 12.50
C THR A 48 16.91 -47.96 11.25
N PHE A 49 17.32 -47.04 10.39
CA PHE A 49 18.09 -47.30 9.19
C PHE A 49 19.47 -46.67 9.30
N ASN A 50 20.49 -47.42 8.88
CA ASN A 50 21.87 -47.01 8.88
C ASN A 50 22.18 -46.27 7.57
N ASN A 51 22.21 -46.97 6.44
CA ASN A 51 22.51 -46.39 5.12
C ASN A 51 21.39 -46.73 4.13
N PRO A 52 20.21 -46.12 4.26
CA PRO A 52 19.13 -46.34 3.30
C PRO A 52 19.53 -45.80 1.92
N THR A 53 19.00 -46.41 0.86
CA THR A 53 19.06 -45.84 -0.49
C THR A 53 17.65 -45.70 -1.04
N PHE A 54 17.42 -44.68 -1.87
CA PHE A 54 16.10 -44.36 -2.41
C PHE A 54 16.10 -44.47 -3.93
N GLY A 55 15.18 -45.27 -4.45
CA GLY A 55 14.80 -45.26 -5.86
C GLY A 55 14.05 -43.99 -6.26
N SER A 56 13.54 -43.95 -7.48
CA SER A 56 12.77 -42.82 -7.98
C SER A 56 11.34 -42.77 -7.43
N ASN A 57 10.86 -41.58 -7.05
CA ASN A 57 9.46 -41.35 -6.62
C ASN A 57 9.02 -42.19 -5.42
N VAL A 58 9.91 -42.39 -4.45
CA VAL A 58 9.61 -43.10 -3.20
C VAL A 58 8.75 -42.22 -2.30
N LYS A 59 7.71 -42.81 -1.70
CA LYS A 59 6.95 -42.20 -0.62
C LYS A 59 7.17 -42.95 0.69
N VAL A 60 7.65 -42.25 1.72
CA VAL A 60 7.78 -42.74 3.09
C VAL A 60 6.66 -42.17 3.93
N CYS A 61 5.89 -43.02 4.60
CA CYS A 61 4.85 -42.57 5.52
C CYS A 61 5.08 -43.11 6.93
N ILE A 62 5.17 -42.20 7.90
CA ILE A 62 5.46 -42.50 9.30
C ILE A 62 4.17 -42.28 10.10
N GLY A 63 3.56 -43.37 10.57
CA GLY A 63 2.31 -43.30 11.34
C GLY A 63 2.45 -42.59 12.69
N SER A 64 1.33 -42.09 13.21
CA SER A 64 1.31 -41.41 14.52
C SER A 64 1.90 -42.28 15.64
N GLY A 65 2.73 -41.70 16.50
CA GLY A 65 3.39 -42.39 17.61
C GLY A 65 4.54 -43.33 17.20
N VAL A 66 4.89 -43.39 15.90
CA VAL A 66 6.00 -44.18 15.37
C VAL A 66 7.22 -43.29 15.18
N THR A 67 8.40 -43.77 15.55
CA THR A 67 9.69 -43.11 15.27
C THR A 67 10.46 -43.88 14.20
N VAL A 68 10.77 -43.22 13.09
CA VAL A 68 11.74 -43.72 12.10
C VAL A 68 13.02 -42.91 12.23
N THR A 69 14.13 -43.61 12.48
CA THR A 69 15.45 -42.99 12.65
C THR A 69 16.33 -43.27 11.44
N PHE A 70 16.91 -42.23 10.85
CA PHE A 70 17.97 -42.35 9.85
C PHE A 70 19.31 -41.96 10.47
N GLN A 71 20.26 -42.89 10.45
CA GLN A 71 21.55 -42.68 11.08
C GLN A 71 22.56 -42.04 10.15
N ASN A 72 22.58 -42.36 8.85
CA ASN A 72 23.49 -41.75 7.89
C ASN A 72 22.72 -41.12 6.72
N ASN A 73 23.46 -40.60 5.73
CA ASN A 73 22.93 -39.83 4.60
C ASN A 73 21.78 -40.52 3.87
N ILE A 74 20.84 -39.69 3.40
CA ILE A 74 19.80 -40.08 2.45
C ILE A 74 20.40 -40.00 1.04
N ALA A 75 20.78 -41.15 0.49
CA ALA A 75 21.24 -41.26 -0.90
C ALA A 75 20.05 -41.66 -1.78
N GLY A 76 19.56 -40.72 -2.60
CA GLY A 76 18.53 -41.02 -3.61
C GLY A 76 19.05 -40.82 -5.03
N VAL A 77 18.15 -41.03 -5.98
CA VAL A 77 18.41 -40.75 -7.40
C VAL A 77 18.35 -39.23 -7.62
N ASN A 78 19.37 -38.68 -8.28
CA ASN A 78 19.39 -37.27 -8.65
C ASN A 78 18.14 -36.90 -9.46
N ASN A 79 17.51 -35.78 -9.15
CA ASN A 79 16.32 -35.24 -9.84
C ASN A 79 15.06 -36.13 -9.71
N ALA A 80 15.01 -37.02 -8.72
CA ALA A 80 13.82 -37.80 -8.41
C ALA A 80 13.34 -37.46 -6.99
N MET A 81 12.05 -37.16 -6.88
CA MET A 81 11.45 -36.73 -5.62
C MET A 81 11.33 -37.91 -4.64
N THR A 82 11.73 -37.67 -3.40
CA THR A 82 11.44 -38.53 -2.26
C THR A 82 10.48 -37.81 -1.33
N TYR A 83 9.32 -38.43 -1.08
CA TYR A 83 8.25 -37.88 -0.25
C TYR A 83 8.34 -38.45 1.17
N PHE A 84 8.16 -37.60 2.18
CA PHE A 84 8.06 -37.96 3.59
C PHE A 84 6.75 -37.39 4.16
N ASP A 85 5.78 -38.26 4.41
CA ASP A 85 4.57 -37.94 5.16
C ASP A 85 4.81 -38.29 6.64
N VAL A 86 4.97 -37.29 7.50
CA VAL A 86 5.37 -37.46 8.89
C VAL A 86 4.20 -37.17 9.82
N TYR A 87 3.47 -38.20 10.25
CA TYR A 87 2.48 -38.11 11.34
C TYR A 87 3.06 -38.46 12.71
N GLY A 88 4.11 -39.29 12.73
CA GLY A 88 4.90 -39.66 13.91
C GLY A 88 6.16 -38.83 14.07
N THR A 89 7.31 -39.47 14.22
CA THR A 89 8.61 -38.81 14.35
C THR A 89 9.60 -39.30 13.28
N LEU A 90 10.14 -38.36 12.51
CA LEU A 90 11.31 -38.55 11.67
C LEU A 90 12.54 -38.04 12.43
N LEU A 91 13.43 -38.95 12.81
CA LEU A 91 14.61 -38.65 13.61
C LEU A 91 15.87 -38.84 12.79
N PHE A 92 16.81 -37.89 12.88
CA PHE A 92 18.15 -38.04 12.31
C PHE A 92 19.18 -38.11 13.44
N SER A 93 20.01 -39.16 13.47
CA SER A 93 20.94 -39.33 14.59
C SER A 93 22.28 -38.64 14.44
N GLN A 94 22.58 -38.10 13.25
CA GLN A 94 23.77 -37.32 12.96
C GLN A 94 23.46 -36.30 11.84
N ALA A 95 24.45 -35.50 11.46
CA ALA A 95 24.33 -34.62 10.29
C ALA A 95 23.98 -35.40 9.01
N ILE A 96 23.07 -34.86 8.21
CA ILE A 96 22.56 -35.49 6.98
C ILE A 96 22.78 -34.56 5.80
N THR A 97 23.33 -35.10 4.73
CA THR A 97 23.28 -34.49 3.40
C THR A 97 22.35 -35.30 2.52
N ALA A 98 21.26 -34.68 2.08
CA ALA A 98 20.33 -35.26 1.12
C ALA A 98 20.68 -34.78 -0.30
N VAL A 99 20.98 -35.71 -1.20
CA VAL A 99 21.24 -35.42 -2.63
C VAL A 99 20.00 -35.62 -3.51
N ALA A 100 18.97 -36.26 -2.95
CA ALA A 100 17.67 -36.42 -3.60
C ALA A 100 16.87 -35.12 -3.48
N ASP A 101 15.96 -34.92 -4.43
CA ASP A 101 14.91 -33.93 -4.29
C ASP A 101 13.95 -34.36 -3.17
N LEU A 102 13.64 -33.47 -2.24
CA LEU A 102 12.85 -33.81 -1.05
C LEU A 102 11.49 -33.14 -1.05
N ASN A 103 10.45 -33.88 -0.63
CA ASN A 103 9.16 -33.33 -0.28
C ASN A 103 8.77 -33.84 1.10
N VAL A 104 8.86 -32.98 2.11
CA VAL A 104 8.61 -33.33 3.51
C VAL A 104 7.35 -32.64 3.97
N HIS A 105 6.30 -33.40 4.26
CA HIS A 105 5.09 -32.90 4.90
C HIS A 105 5.02 -33.40 6.33
N VAL A 106 5.22 -32.48 7.27
CA VAL A 106 5.07 -32.73 8.71
C VAL A 106 3.66 -32.34 9.10
N PHE A 107 2.82 -33.33 9.39
CA PHE A 107 1.45 -33.09 9.82
C PHE A 107 1.40 -32.55 11.25
N SER A 108 0.25 -32.05 11.68
CA SER A 108 0.07 -31.43 13.01
C SER A 108 0.52 -32.26 14.22
N THR A 109 0.49 -33.60 14.15
CA THR A 109 1.03 -34.50 15.20
C THR A 109 2.48 -34.92 14.98
N GLY A 110 3.01 -34.58 13.80
CA GLY A 110 4.32 -34.97 13.32
C GLY A 110 5.44 -34.18 13.97
N ASN A 111 6.61 -34.82 14.04
CA ASN A 111 7.84 -34.23 14.51
C ASN A 111 9.01 -34.61 13.59
N VAL A 112 9.84 -33.64 13.22
CA VAL A 112 11.15 -33.89 12.62
C VAL A 112 12.21 -33.34 13.55
N SER A 113 13.14 -34.18 14.00
CA SER A 113 14.19 -33.73 14.92
C SER A 113 15.55 -34.38 14.66
N MET A 114 16.60 -33.78 15.24
CA MET A 114 17.99 -34.28 15.21
C MET A 114 18.43 -34.71 16.62
N SER A 115 18.98 -35.92 16.81
CA SER A 115 19.26 -36.44 18.16
C SER A 115 20.59 -36.01 18.78
N SER A 116 21.61 -35.61 18.00
CA SER A 116 22.91 -35.08 18.50
C SER A 116 23.89 -34.72 17.36
N GLY A 117 24.87 -33.83 17.64
CA GLY A 117 26.04 -33.56 16.78
C GLY A 117 25.83 -32.47 15.74
N ASN A 118 25.90 -31.19 16.13
CA ASN A 118 25.65 -29.95 15.36
C ASN A 118 24.32 -29.90 14.55
N GLY A 119 23.60 -31.02 14.38
CA GLY A 119 22.27 -31.14 13.79
C GLY A 119 22.15 -30.59 12.37
N ASN A 120 23.22 -30.67 11.56
CA ASN A 120 23.21 -30.13 10.20
C ASN A 120 22.33 -30.98 9.28
N PHE A 121 21.34 -30.36 8.65
CA PHE A 121 20.59 -30.92 7.54
C PHE A 121 20.91 -30.10 6.29
N THR A 122 21.56 -30.73 5.32
CA THR A 122 21.95 -30.12 4.05
C THR A 122 21.07 -30.70 2.94
N MET A 123 20.31 -29.84 2.28
CA MET A 123 19.44 -30.20 1.15
C MET A 123 20.13 -29.79 -0.15
N ASN A 124 20.65 -30.77 -0.88
CA ASN A 124 21.34 -30.60 -2.17
C ASN A 124 20.50 -31.11 -3.36
N GLY A 125 19.28 -31.60 -3.12
CA GLY A 125 18.32 -31.86 -4.19
C GLY A 125 18.00 -30.56 -4.94
N LEU A 126 17.82 -30.63 -6.25
CA LEU A 126 17.50 -29.46 -7.08
C LEU A 126 16.14 -28.85 -6.72
N GLN A 127 15.18 -29.67 -6.28
CA GLN A 127 13.86 -29.22 -5.85
C GLN A 127 13.54 -29.77 -4.46
N ASN A 128 13.27 -28.88 -3.51
CA ASN A 128 12.94 -29.25 -2.15
C ASN A 128 11.69 -28.52 -1.67
N VAL A 129 10.80 -29.27 -1.02
CA VAL A 129 9.57 -28.76 -0.44
C VAL A 129 9.48 -29.21 1.01
N ILE A 130 9.19 -28.29 1.92
CA ILE A 130 8.85 -28.55 3.31
C ILE A 130 7.50 -27.89 3.59
N VAL A 131 6.52 -28.69 4.01
CA VAL A 131 5.25 -28.21 4.56
C VAL A 131 5.18 -28.63 6.01
N ASN A 132 5.09 -27.69 6.94
CA ASN A 132 5.12 -27.99 8.38
C ASN A 132 3.86 -27.50 9.09
N GLU A 133 3.01 -28.42 9.53
CA GLU A 133 1.91 -28.18 10.46
C GLU A 133 2.24 -28.59 11.90
N GLY A 134 3.30 -29.39 12.08
CA GLY A 134 3.73 -29.95 13.36
C GLY A 134 4.95 -29.23 13.93
N THR A 135 5.93 -30.02 14.35
CA THR A 135 7.20 -29.51 14.89
C THR A 135 8.38 -29.93 14.02
N ILE A 136 9.22 -28.98 13.67
CA ILE A 136 10.53 -29.22 13.09
C ILE A 136 11.58 -28.60 14.01
N GLU A 137 12.56 -29.40 14.42
CA GLU A 137 13.70 -28.95 15.22
C GLU A 137 15.02 -29.46 14.61
N MET A 138 15.83 -28.55 14.09
CA MET A 138 17.14 -28.88 13.51
C MET A 138 18.27 -28.11 14.20
N GLY A 139 19.51 -28.58 14.05
CA GLY A 139 20.68 -27.83 14.49
C GLY A 139 21.05 -26.74 13.49
N VAL A 140 21.49 -27.13 12.30
CA VAL A 140 21.77 -26.21 11.19
C VAL A 140 20.95 -26.66 10.00
N LEU A 141 20.35 -25.73 9.26
CA LEU A 141 19.72 -26.03 7.98
C LEU A 141 20.50 -25.33 6.87
N GLN A 142 20.96 -26.11 5.90
CA GLN A 142 21.70 -25.64 4.75
C GLN A 142 20.95 -25.99 3.46
N PHE A 143 20.65 -24.98 2.65
CA PHE A 143 20.24 -25.16 1.26
C PHE A 143 21.47 -25.08 0.36
N GLY A 144 21.68 -26.11 -0.45
CA GLY A 144 22.86 -26.26 -1.30
C GLY A 144 22.82 -25.41 -2.57
N ASP A 145 23.88 -25.53 -3.38
CA ASP A 145 24.02 -24.82 -4.65
C ASP A 145 23.00 -25.26 -5.70
N ASN A 146 22.46 -24.28 -6.43
CA ASN A 146 21.52 -24.46 -7.53
C ASN A 146 20.24 -25.22 -7.12
N THR A 147 19.82 -25.05 -5.86
CA THR A 147 18.60 -25.64 -5.31
C THR A 147 17.44 -24.66 -5.38
N THR A 148 16.24 -25.17 -5.62
CA THR A 148 14.97 -24.44 -5.49
C THR A 148 14.23 -25.01 -4.29
N ASN A 149 13.95 -24.17 -3.31
CA ASN A 149 13.44 -24.58 -2.01
C ASN A 149 12.15 -23.84 -1.70
N THR A 150 11.12 -24.56 -1.28
CA THR A 150 9.87 -24.01 -0.78
C THR A 150 9.65 -24.51 0.64
N VAL A 151 9.50 -23.60 1.59
CA VAL A 151 9.21 -23.92 2.99
C VAL A 151 7.96 -23.17 3.41
N ASP A 152 6.90 -23.90 3.72
CA ASP A 152 5.62 -23.35 4.17
C ASP A 152 5.33 -23.84 5.60
N ASN A 153 5.49 -22.95 6.57
CA ASN A 153 5.39 -23.24 7.99
C ASN A 153 4.08 -22.73 8.58
N TYR A 154 3.24 -23.66 9.03
CA TYR A 154 2.00 -23.46 9.80
C TYR A 154 2.18 -23.82 11.29
N GLY A 155 3.24 -24.56 11.64
CA GLY A 155 3.52 -25.06 12.98
C GLY A 155 4.71 -24.37 13.66
N THR A 156 5.52 -25.15 14.37
CA THR A 156 6.76 -24.68 15.02
C THR A 156 7.98 -25.12 14.22
N PHE A 157 8.82 -24.16 13.83
CA PHE A 157 10.05 -24.38 13.08
C PHE A 157 11.25 -23.80 13.82
N THR A 158 12.03 -24.68 14.46
CA THR A 158 13.15 -24.32 15.32
C THR A 158 14.47 -24.72 14.68
N ILE A 159 15.37 -23.77 14.50
CA ILE A 159 16.76 -24.02 14.11
C ILE A 159 17.67 -23.55 15.26
N ASN A 160 18.27 -24.52 15.93
CA ASN A 160 19.14 -24.34 17.10
C ASN A 160 20.56 -23.81 16.75
N GLY A 161 20.78 -23.45 15.50
CA GLY A 161 22.04 -23.00 14.92
C GLY A 161 21.75 -22.11 13.72
N ASN A 162 22.57 -22.21 12.67
CA ASN A 162 22.41 -21.34 11.51
C ASN A 162 21.40 -21.88 10.50
N MET A 163 20.70 -20.96 9.83
CA MET A 163 20.00 -21.25 8.58
C MET A 163 20.78 -20.56 7.46
N ASN A 164 21.25 -21.35 6.50
CA ASN A 164 22.16 -20.89 5.46
C ASN A 164 21.62 -21.24 4.08
N MET A 165 21.67 -20.25 3.20
CA MET A 165 21.38 -20.40 1.78
C MET A 165 22.68 -20.17 1.02
N SER A 166 23.01 -21.07 0.09
CA SER A 166 24.15 -20.83 -0.79
C SER A 166 23.85 -19.70 -1.77
N ASN A 167 24.86 -19.12 -2.43
CA ASN A 167 24.66 -17.95 -3.29
C ASN A 167 23.71 -18.18 -4.48
N SER A 168 23.62 -19.41 -5.00
CA SER A 168 22.75 -19.74 -6.13
C SER A 168 21.46 -20.47 -5.75
N ALA A 169 21.19 -20.65 -4.45
CA ALA A 169 19.94 -21.23 -3.99
C ALA A 169 18.78 -20.23 -4.18
N VAL A 170 17.63 -20.69 -4.64
CA VAL A 170 16.37 -19.94 -4.66
C VAL A 170 15.53 -20.48 -3.51
N THR A 171 15.16 -19.65 -2.54
CA THR A 171 14.37 -20.10 -1.38
C THR A 171 13.16 -19.22 -1.19
N HIS A 172 11.97 -19.82 -1.23
CA HIS A 172 10.73 -19.19 -0.83
C HIS A 172 10.31 -19.76 0.53
N PHE A 173 10.33 -18.93 1.55
CA PHE A 173 9.99 -19.32 2.91
C PHE A 173 8.78 -18.50 3.37
N ARG A 174 7.73 -19.17 3.83
CA ARG A 174 6.57 -18.53 4.46
C ARG A 174 6.36 -19.09 5.87
N ASN A 175 6.25 -18.18 6.83
CA ASN A 175 5.80 -18.45 8.19
C ASN A 175 4.38 -17.92 8.35
N GLU A 176 3.41 -18.81 8.34
CA GLU A 176 1.99 -18.49 8.25
C GLU A 176 1.42 -17.95 9.58
N ARG A 177 0.21 -17.39 9.53
CA ARG A 177 -0.47 -16.88 10.74
C ARG A 177 -0.56 -17.94 11.84
N GLY A 178 -0.16 -17.56 13.04
CA GLY A 178 -0.13 -18.45 14.21
C GLY A 178 1.09 -19.37 14.28
N ALA A 179 1.89 -19.46 13.21
CA ALA A 179 3.11 -20.24 13.19
C ALA A 179 4.28 -19.52 13.90
N LEU A 180 5.22 -20.31 14.40
CA LEU A 180 6.43 -19.82 15.05
C LEU A 180 7.66 -20.33 14.32
N MET A 181 8.57 -19.42 14.00
CA MET A 181 9.93 -19.73 13.63
C MET A 181 10.88 -19.19 14.70
N PHE A 182 11.77 -20.06 15.18
CA PHE A 182 12.82 -19.68 16.13
C PHE A 182 14.20 -20.03 15.58
N LEU A 183 15.10 -19.05 15.58
CA LEU A 183 16.48 -19.18 15.13
C LEU A 183 17.41 -18.81 16.28
N SER A 184 18.26 -19.72 16.76
CA SER A 184 19.25 -19.38 17.80
C SER A 184 20.65 -19.11 17.27
N GLY A 185 20.91 -19.35 15.98
CA GLY A 185 22.15 -18.96 15.29
C GLY A 185 21.94 -17.76 14.37
N ASN A 186 22.88 -17.56 13.44
CA ASN A 186 22.77 -16.54 12.41
C ASN A 186 21.95 -17.06 11.24
N TYR A 187 21.27 -16.13 10.60
CA TYR A 187 20.58 -16.37 9.36
C TYR A 187 21.36 -15.69 8.22
N THR A 188 21.71 -16.47 7.18
CA THR A 188 22.50 -16.00 6.03
C THR A 188 21.79 -16.28 4.73
N ASN A 189 21.37 -15.22 4.06
CA ASN A 189 20.60 -15.28 2.82
C ASN A 189 21.44 -14.91 1.57
N ASN A 190 20.77 -14.94 0.41
CA ASN A 190 21.25 -14.53 -0.90
C ASN A 190 20.21 -13.64 -1.61
N GLU A 191 20.55 -13.15 -2.79
CA GLU A 191 19.72 -12.25 -3.62
C GLU A 191 18.48 -12.88 -4.26
N ASN A 192 18.34 -14.21 -4.23
CA ASN A 192 17.30 -14.95 -4.93
C ASN A 192 16.19 -15.48 -4.01
N SER A 193 16.15 -15.04 -2.75
CA SER A 193 15.28 -15.67 -1.75
C SER A 193 14.34 -14.70 -1.06
N ILE A 194 13.13 -15.19 -0.79
CA ILE A 194 11.97 -14.44 -0.30
C ILE A 194 11.51 -15.04 1.02
N TYR A 195 11.28 -14.16 2.00
CA TYR A 195 10.87 -14.52 3.36
C TYR A 195 9.62 -13.78 3.75
N ILE A 196 8.54 -14.53 3.91
CA ILE A 196 7.24 -14.01 4.29
C ILE A 196 6.96 -14.43 5.73
N ASN A 197 6.61 -13.46 6.56
CA ASN A 197 6.23 -13.67 7.94
C ASN A 197 4.86 -13.07 8.24
N CYS A 198 3.89 -13.95 8.46
CA CYS A 198 2.54 -13.63 8.90
C CYS A 198 2.28 -14.14 10.33
N GLY A 199 3.16 -15.00 10.85
CA GLY A 199 3.20 -15.47 12.24
C GLY A 199 4.22 -14.71 13.08
N SER A 200 5.06 -15.46 13.80
CA SER A 200 6.17 -14.92 14.58
C SER A 200 7.51 -15.50 14.13
N ILE A 201 8.47 -14.63 13.77
CA ILE A 201 9.89 -14.97 13.60
C ILE A 201 10.66 -14.35 14.75
N ILE A 202 11.41 -15.17 15.48
CA ILE A 202 12.32 -14.73 16.53
C ILE A 202 13.72 -15.26 16.23
N SER A 203 14.65 -14.36 15.98
CA SER A 203 16.08 -14.64 15.82
C SER A 203 16.86 -14.17 17.04
N GLY A 204 17.62 -15.07 17.65
CA GLY A 204 18.55 -14.80 18.74
C GLY A 204 19.81 -14.05 18.31
N ASN A 205 20.07 -13.90 17.01
CA ASN A 205 21.22 -13.17 16.48
C ASN A 205 20.81 -12.28 15.29
N GLY A 206 21.79 -11.92 14.46
CA GLY A 206 21.56 -11.15 13.24
C GLY A 206 20.79 -11.92 12.17
N PHE A 207 20.12 -11.17 11.30
CA PHE A 207 19.33 -11.68 10.19
C PHE A 207 19.81 -11.01 8.90
N ASN A 208 20.79 -11.62 8.23
CA ASN A 208 21.45 -11.04 7.06
C ASN A 208 20.70 -11.41 5.78
N ILE A 209 20.16 -10.42 5.07
CA ILE A 209 19.35 -10.67 3.87
C ILE A 209 20.14 -10.64 2.56
N ASN A 210 21.32 -9.99 2.52
CA ASN A 210 22.29 -10.08 1.41
C ASN A 210 21.67 -9.99 -0.02
N GLY A 211 20.69 -9.10 -0.23
CA GLY A 211 20.01 -8.89 -1.52
C GLY A 211 18.63 -9.53 -1.60
N GLY A 212 18.22 -10.35 -0.62
CA GLY A 212 16.90 -10.96 -0.57
C GLY A 212 15.80 -10.03 -0.06
N ALA A 213 14.59 -10.58 0.07
CA ALA A 213 13.40 -9.84 0.49
C ALA A 213 12.77 -10.39 1.79
N ILE A 214 12.35 -9.47 2.67
CA ILE A 214 11.48 -9.78 3.82
C ILE A 214 10.13 -9.09 3.62
N TYR A 215 9.05 -9.86 3.75
CA TYR A 215 7.68 -9.36 3.83
C TYR A 215 7.11 -9.73 5.20
N ASN A 216 6.92 -8.73 6.07
CA ASN A 216 6.45 -8.94 7.43
C ASN A 216 5.06 -8.35 7.63
N THR A 217 4.06 -9.20 7.80
CA THR A 217 2.71 -8.85 8.29
C THR A 217 2.48 -9.29 9.74
N GLY A 218 3.36 -10.14 10.29
CA GLY A 218 3.31 -10.60 11.67
C GLY A 218 4.30 -9.90 12.60
N THR A 219 4.88 -10.67 13.52
CA THR A 219 5.94 -10.21 14.44
C THR A 219 7.29 -10.75 14.00
N PHE A 220 8.22 -9.85 13.70
CA PHE A 220 9.62 -10.14 13.42
C PHE A 220 10.50 -9.53 14.51
N ALA A 221 11.35 -10.33 15.13
CA ALA A 221 12.31 -9.86 16.14
C ALA A 221 13.69 -10.48 15.90
N ALA A 222 14.70 -9.64 15.72
CA ALA A 222 16.10 -10.04 15.64
C ALA A 222 16.92 -9.44 16.77
N ASN A 223 17.63 -10.27 17.53
CA ASN A 223 18.49 -9.83 18.63
C ASN A 223 19.92 -9.43 18.17
N GLY A 224 20.10 -9.15 16.88
CA GLY A 224 21.37 -8.73 16.30
C GLY A 224 21.17 -7.88 15.05
N ASP A 225 22.28 -7.61 14.35
CA ASP A 225 22.30 -6.75 13.17
C ASP A 225 21.47 -7.32 12.00
N ILE A 226 20.96 -6.43 11.17
CA ILE A 226 20.29 -6.77 9.91
C ILE A 226 21.12 -6.19 8.77
N ASN A 227 21.86 -7.06 8.10
CA ASN A 227 22.70 -6.66 6.98
C ASN A 227 21.91 -6.67 5.66
N LEU A 228 21.85 -5.50 5.03
CA LEU A 228 21.15 -5.22 3.78
C LEU A 228 22.08 -5.22 2.56
N SER A 229 23.32 -5.71 2.67
CA SER A 229 24.26 -5.81 1.54
C SER A 229 23.70 -6.62 0.36
N GLY A 230 24.40 -6.66 -0.79
CA GLY A 230 23.93 -7.34 -2.00
C GLY A 230 23.38 -6.38 -3.06
N ASN A 231 22.79 -6.91 -4.13
CA ASN A 231 22.10 -6.14 -5.17
C ASN A 231 20.59 -6.25 -4.89
N SER A 232 19.91 -5.16 -4.49
CA SER A 232 18.45 -5.13 -4.26
C SER A 232 17.89 -5.79 -2.97
N SER A 233 18.41 -5.42 -1.81
CA SER A 233 17.80 -5.80 -0.52
C SER A 233 16.46 -5.11 -0.25
N MET A 234 15.42 -5.87 0.10
CA MET A 234 14.07 -5.35 0.33
C MET A 234 13.49 -5.74 1.69
N ILE A 235 12.90 -4.78 2.39
CA ILE A 235 12.09 -5.02 3.59
C ILE A 235 10.74 -4.32 3.41
N TYR A 236 9.67 -5.10 3.46
CA TYR A 236 8.29 -4.64 3.48
C TYR A 236 7.67 -4.97 4.83
N ASN A 237 7.51 -3.98 5.69
CA ASN A 237 6.93 -4.15 7.01
C ASN A 237 5.52 -3.55 7.13
N PHE A 238 4.54 -4.41 7.31
CA PHE A 238 3.15 -4.07 7.62
C PHE A 238 2.76 -4.45 9.07
N GLY A 239 3.57 -5.27 9.74
CA GLY A 239 3.37 -5.70 11.12
C GLY A 239 4.32 -5.06 12.13
N LEU A 240 4.75 -5.83 13.12
CA LEU A 240 5.80 -5.44 14.06
C LEU A 240 7.15 -5.99 13.61
N PHE A 241 8.09 -5.11 13.30
CA PHE A 241 9.46 -5.46 12.96
C PHE A 241 10.41 -4.86 13.99
N SER A 242 11.27 -5.69 14.58
CA SER A 242 12.20 -5.22 15.60
C SER A 242 13.60 -5.80 15.45
N SER A 243 14.61 -4.97 15.71
CA SER A 243 16.01 -5.37 15.79
C SER A 243 16.72 -4.65 16.92
N SER A 244 17.41 -5.40 17.80
CA SER A 244 18.31 -4.81 18.80
C SER A 244 19.69 -4.47 18.23
N GLY A 245 20.00 -4.92 17.01
CA GLY A 245 21.21 -4.58 16.29
C GLY A 245 21.01 -3.43 15.30
N SER A 246 22.09 -3.08 14.62
CA SER A 246 22.10 -2.07 13.57
C SER A 246 21.55 -2.65 12.28
N MET A 247 20.78 -1.86 11.54
CA MET A 247 20.54 -2.11 10.12
C MET A 247 21.65 -1.42 9.31
N ASN A 248 22.36 -2.15 8.46
CA ASN A 248 23.57 -1.63 7.81
C ASN A 248 23.81 -2.13 6.37
N ASN A 249 24.78 -1.49 5.71
CA ASN A 249 25.30 -1.83 4.38
C ASN A 249 24.25 -1.85 3.27
N ALA A 250 23.19 -1.05 3.38
CA ALA A 250 22.15 -1.02 2.37
C ALA A 250 22.68 -0.36 1.07
N PRO A 251 22.60 -1.04 -0.08
CA PRO A 251 22.92 -0.43 -1.37
C PRO A 251 21.94 0.70 -1.71
N SER A 252 22.22 1.48 -2.75
CA SER A 252 21.39 2.63 -3.13
C SER A 252 20.01 2.26 -3.67
N ASP A 253 19.84 1.04 -4.13
CA ASP A 253 18.59 0.48 -4.64
C ASP A 253 17.83 -0.32 -3.57
N ALA A 254 18.33 -0.41 -2.33
CA ALA A 254 17.62 -1.06 -1.25
C ALA A 254 16.34 -0.30 -0.89
N VAL A 255 15.29 -1.05 -0.59
CA VAL A 255 13.97 -0.52 -0.24
C VAL A 255 13.62 -0.95 1.18
N ILE A 256 13.27 0.02 2.01
CA ILE A 256 12.65 -0.23 3.31
C ILE A 256 11.28 0.43 3.29
N TYR A 257 10.24 -0.36 3.06
CA TYR A 257 8.87 0.08 3.18
C TYR A 257 8.34 -0.25 4.57
N ASN A 258 7.72 0.73 5.23
CA ASN A 258 7.12 0.55 6.54
C ASN A 258 5.72 1.19 6.60
N GLU A 259 4.70 0.35 6.77
CA GLU A 259 3.32 0.71 7.10
C GLU A 259 2.96 0.30 8.55
N GLY A 260 3.66 -0.68 9.11
CA GLY A 260 3.49 -1.11 10.50
C GLY A 260 4.37 -0.34 11.49
N LYS A 261 4.86 -1.04 12.52
CA LYS A 261 5.84 -0.52 13.46
C LYS A 261 7.21 -1.16 13.24
N MET A 262 8.21 -0.33 13.01
CA MET A 262 9.62 -0.72 12.99
C MET A 262 10.33 -0.18 14.23
N VAL A 263 10.99 -1.04 15.00
CA VAL A 263 11.75 -0.69 16.20
C VAL A 263 13.18 -1.16 16.05
N ILE A 264 14.11 -0.25 15.81
CA ILE A 264 15.50 -0.62 15.48
C ILE A 264 16.48 0.08 16.42
N ASN A 265 17.61 -0.57 16.69
CA ASN A 265 18.66 0.12 17.44
C ASN A 265 19.16 1.35 16.68
N GLN A 266 19.49 1.19 15.39
CA GLN A 266 19.91 2.27 14.51
C GLN A 266 19.95 1.82 13.04
N TYR A 267 20.01 2.80 12.13
CA TYR A 267 20.30 2.57 10.72
C TYR A 267 21.61 3.28 10.37
N GLN A 268 22.62 2.55 9.88
CA GLN A 268 23.96 3.08 9.57
C GLN A 268 24.46 2.69 8.18
N GLY A 269 25.08 3.65 7.48
CA GLY A 269 25.97 3.33 6.35
C GLY A 269 25.27 2.78 5.10
N GLY A 270 24.04 3.20 4.83
CA GLY A 270 23.30 2.80 3.63
C GLY A 270 22.58 3.97 2.95
N ASN A 271 22.21 3.74 1.70
CA ASN A 271 21.51 4.71 0.85
C ASN A 271 20.03 4.34 0.60
N ALA A 272 19.50 3.34 1.34
CA ALA A 272 18.12 2.92 1.18
C ALA A 272 17.14 4.08 1.41
N ILE A 273 16.11 4.12 0.56
CA ILE A 273 14.95 4.98 0.76
C ILE A 273 14.08 4.31 1.83
N ILE A 274 13.67 5.08 2.84
CA ILE A 274 12.67 4.61 3.81
C ILE A 274 11.32 5.16 3.36
N GLN A 275 10.50 4.27 2.81
CA GLN A 275 9.21 4.56 2.23
C GLN A 275 8.12 4.28 3.27
N GLY A 276 7.14 5.17 3.34
CA GLY A 276 5.89 4.89 4.02
C GLY A 276 4.76 4.67 3.02
N PRO A 277 3.54 4.44 3.51
CA PRO A 277 2.38 4.20 2.66
C PRO A 277 2.08 5.37 1.75
N SER A 278 1.62 5.10 0.52
CA SER A 278 1.19 6.13 -0.42
C SER A 278 -0.08 6.86 0.06
N SER A 279 -1.04 6.11 0.63
CA SER A 279 -2.27 6.70 1.19
C SER A 279 -2.05 7.35 2.55
N SER A 280 -2.58 8.56 2.72
CA SER A 280 -2.59 9.33 3.98
C SER A 280 -3.46 8.73 5.08
N THR A 281 -4.33 7.77 4.74
CA THR A 281 -5.14 6.98 5.69
C THR A 281 -4.31 5.97 6.48
N LYS A 282 -3.08 5.73 6.04
CA LYS A 282 -2.11 4.82 6.63
C LYS A 282 -0.89 5.62 7.09
N LYS A 283 -0.17 5.10 8.09
CA LYS A 283 1.07 5.71 8.58
C LYS A 283 1.99 4.65 9.14
N GLY A 284 3.24 4.66 8.68
CA GLY A 284 4.29 3.82 9.24
C GLY A 284 4.95 4.47 10.44
N TYR A 285 5.25 3.69 11.48
CA TYR A 285 5.87 4.16 12.71
C TYR A 285 7.27 3.58 12.87
N ILE A 286 8.28 4.43 13.04
CA ILE A 286 9.67 4.04 13.15
C ILE A 286 10.25 4.58 14.45
N GLU A 287 10.61 3.68 15.36
CA GLU A 287 11.23 3.99 16.64
C GLU A 287 12.71 3.58 16.63
N VAL A 288 13.60 4.51 16.99
CA VAL A 288 15.05 4.30 16.93
C VAL A 288 15.74 4.59 18.27
N PHE A 289 16.70 3.75 18.67
CA PHE A 289 17.48 3.94 19.90
C PHE A 289 18.70 4.84 19.72
N ASN A 290 19.36 4.80 18.56
CA ASN A 290 20.39 5.75 18.13
C ASN A 290 19.98 6.40 16.79
N PRO A 291 20.52 7.58 16.45
CA PRO A 291 20.11 8.31 15.26
C PRO A 291 20.33 7.51 13.97
N ILE A 292 19.49 7.79 12.98
CA ILE A 292 19.60 7.29 11.62
C ILE A 292 20.70 8.06 10.89
N GLN A 293 21.58 7.32 10.22
CA GLN A 293 22.65 7.86 9.38
C GLN A 293 22.40 7.50 7.91
N VAL A 294 22.05 8.50 7.10
CA VAL A 294 21.72 8.36 5.67
C VAL A 294 22.38 9.45 4.84
N ASN A 295 22.68 9.15 3.58
CA ASN A 295 23.26 10.12 2.65
C ASN A 295 22.21 10.63 1.65
N ASN A 296 21.62 11.80 1.93
CA ASN A 296 20.64 12.49 1.07
C ASN A 296 19.45 11.61 0.58
N ALA A 297 19.03 10.63 1.39
CA ALA A 297 17.91 9.76 1.07
C ALA A 297 16.56 10.49 1.26
N ALA A 298 15.56 10.11 0.46
CA ALA A 298 14.18 10.53 0.67
C ALA A 298 13.52 9.71 1.79
N MET A 299 12.68 10.36 2.59
CA MET A 299 11.95 9.76 3.71
C MET A 299 10.46 10.01 3.55
N GLY A 300 9.65 8.96 3.63
CA GLY A 300 8.19 9.04 3.55
C GLY A 300 7.62 8.55 2.21
N PRO A 301 6.40 8.97 1.83
CA PRO A 301 5.47 9.81 2.60
C PRO A 301 4.92 9.10 3.83
N ASN A 302 4.09 9.78 4.63
CA ASN A 302 3.26 9.18 5.68
C ASN A 302 4.03 8.36 6.74
N LEU A 303 5.23 8.78 7.14
CA LEU A 303 6.00 8.15 8.23
C LEU A 303 5.97 8.98 9.52
N ASP A 304 6.04 8.33 10.67
CA ASP A 304 6.32 8.95 11.96
C ASP A 304 7.64 8.41 12.52
N PHE A 305 8.55 9.30 12.88
CA PHE A 305 9.83 8.93 13.48
C PHE A 305 9.87 9.30 14.96
N LYS A 306 10.37 8.37 15.79
CA LYS A 306 10.47 8.56 17.23
C LYS A 306 11.83 8.10 17.76
N ARG A 307 12.46 8.92 18.61
CA ARG A 307 13.57 8.48 19.46
C ARG A 307 13.00 7.68 20.62
N SER A 308 13.61 6.54 20.96
CA SER A 308 13.18 5.75 22.14
C SER A 308 13.37 6.52 23.45
N SER A 309 14.26 7.52 23.46
CA SER A 309 14.48 8.44 24.57
C SER A 309 14.84 9.84 24.07
N GLY A 310 14.44 10.87 24.84
CA GLY A 310 14.68 12.27 24.49
C GLY A 310 13.66 12.86 23.51
N VAL A 311 14.01 14.01 22.93
CA VAL A 311 13.16 14.73 21.96
C VAL A 311 13.25 14.05 20.59
N SER A 312 12.11 13.94 19.91
CA SER A 312 12.04 13.48 18.52
C SER A 312 11.83 14.67 17.59
N ASP A 313 12.86 15.04 16.83
CA ASP A 313 12.81 16.05 15.79
C ASP A 313 13.81 15.67 14.67
N PRO A 314 13.81 16.34 13.51
CA PRO A 314 14.72 16.01 12.42
C PRO A 314 16.19 15.95 12.84
N SER A 315 16.64 16.85 13.71
CA SER A 315 18.03 16.94 14.13
C SER A 315 18.43 15.83 15.10
N THR A 316 17.51 15.33 15.92
CA THR A 316 17.80 14.24 16.86
C THR A 316 17.65 12.86 16.24
N VAL A 317 16.68 12.68 15.33
CA VAL A 317 16.46 11.42 14.61
C VAL A 317 17.52 11.21 13.54
N PHE A 318 17.91 12.25 12.79
CA PHE A 318 18.85 12.14 11.66
C PHE A 318 20.16 12.90 11.90
N MET A 319 20.81 12.67 13.06
CA MET A 319 22.07 13.35 13.39
C MET A 319 23.14 13.17 12.30
N ASN A 320 23.80 14.27 11.92
CA ASN A 320 24.83 14.32 10.88
C ASN A 320 24.37 13.80 9.50
N SER A 321 23.06 13.80 9.25
CA SER A 321 22.43 13.42 7.99
C SER A 321 21.49 14.54 7.53
N ASN A 322 21.18 14.57 6.23
CA ASN A 322 20.29 15.58 5.66
C ASN A 322 19.31 14.94 4.66
N PRO A 323 18.35 14.13 5.13
CA PRO A 323 17.35 13.54 4.24
C PRO A 323 16.38 14.60 3.70
N THR A 324 15.72 14.27 2.59
CA THR A 324 14.56 15.05 2.13
C THR A 324 13.29 14.39 2.66
N PHE A 325 12.42 15.16 3.31
CA PHE A 325 11.15 14.67 3.82
C PHE A 325 10.04 14.84 2.78
N LEU A 326 9.35 13.75 2.48
CA LEU A 326 8.12 13.76 1.69
C LEU A 326 6.92 14.20 2.56
N THR A 327 5.75 14.25 1.94
CA THR A 327 4.52 14.68 2.60
C THR A 327 4.20 13.86 3.84
N ASN A 328 3.68 14.54 4.87
CA ASN A 328 3.16 13.92 6.10
C ASN A 328 4.17 13.02 6.84
N VAL A 329 5.46 13.40 6.78
CA VAL A 329 6.48 12.90 7.71
C VAL A 329 6.39 13.69 9.03
N THR A 330 6.18 12.98 10.13
CA THR A 330 6.03 13.53 11.47
C THR A 330 7.10 12.99 12.43
N PHE A 331 7.20 13.62 13.60
CA PHE A 331 8.14 13.23 14.65
C PHE A 331 7.39 13.10 15.97
N ASP A 332 7.28 11.87 16.47
CA ASP A 332 6.54 11.49 17.67
C ASP A 332 5.12 12.09 17.70
N CYS A 333 4.37 11.90 16.61
CA CYS A 333 2.99 12.36 16.51
C CYS A 333 2.07 11.69 17.55
N VAL A 334 2.47 10.51 18.06
CA VAL A 334 1.69 9.75 19.04
C VAL A 334 1.64 10.49 20.37
N SER A 335 2.78 11.01 20.87
CA SER A 335 2.83 11.73 22.15
C SER A 335 2.05 13.04 22.12
N THR A 336 1.92 13.64 20.93
CA THR A 336 1.19 14.89 20.70
C THR A 336 -0.25 14.67 20.23
N ASN A 337 -0.69 13.41 20.07
CA ASN A 337 -1.99 13.04 19.52
C ASN A 337 -2.31 13.75 18.18
N SER A 338 -1.31 13.83 17.30
CA SER A 338 -1.36 14.57 16.03
C SER A 338 -1.15 13.68 14.79
N CYS A 339 -1.10 12.36 14.97
CA CYS A 339 -0.91 11.43 13.85
C CYS A 339 -2.07 11.50 12.86
N SER A 340 -1.75 11.53 11.56
CA SER A 340 -2.74 11.54 10.47
C SER A 340 -3.55 10.25 10.35
N ALA A 341 -3.00 9.14 10.82
CA ALA A 341 -3.55 7.79 10.75
C ALA A 341 -3.11 7.01 12.01
N PRO A 342 -3.83 5.93 12.40
CA PRO A 342 -3.46 5.11 13.55
C PRO A 342 -2.36 4.09 13.24
N LEU A 343 -1.67 3.60 14.27
CA LEU A 343 -0.76 2.46 14.17
C LEU A 343 -1.55 1.15 13.99
N VAL A 344 -1.18 0.38 12.96
CA VAL A 344 -1.67 -0.98 12.70
C VAL A 344 -0.49 -1.96 12.84
N LEU A 345 -0.71 -3.07 13.55
CA LEU A 345 0.31 -4.11 13.77
C LEU A 345 -0.08 -5.50 13.24
N ASN A 346 -1.37 -5.70 12.97
CA ASN A 346 -1.93 -6.97 12.54
C ASN A 346 -2.78 -6.71 11.29
N PRO A 347 -2.16 -6.51 10.12
CA PRO A 347 -2.89 -6.34 8.87
C PRO A 347 -3.62 -7.62 8.49
N ASP A 348 -4.80 -7.46 7.91
CA ASP A 348 -5.70 -8.57 7.56
C ASP A 348 -5.33 -9.29 6.27
N PHE A 349 -4.05 -9.29 5.85
CA PHE A 349 -3.52 -10.16 4.77
C PHE A 349 -2.25 -10.93 5.15
N CYS A 350 -1.90 -11.93 4.33
CA CYS A 350 -0.60 -12.60 4.33
C CYS A 350 -0.16 -12.74 2.85
N PRO A 351 1.05 -12.30 2.47
CA PRO A 351 1.52 -12.41 1.09
C PRO A 351 1.54 -13.86 0.60
N ALA A 352 1.36 -14.04 -0.71
CA ALA A 352 1.58 -15.34 -1.34
C ALA A 352 3.07 -15.74 -1.23
N ILE A 353 3.38 -17.03 -1.28
CA ILE A 353 4.73 -17.58 -1.00
C ILE A 353 5.84 -17.08 -1.94
N ASP A 354 5.46 -16.54 -3.09
CA ASP A 354 6.32 -15.90 -4.08
C ASP A 354 6.54 -14.39 -3.84
N GLY A 355 5.95 -13.82 -2.79
CA GLY A 355 6.12 -12.43 -2.39
C GLY A 355 5.10 -11.46 -3.00
N ASP A 356 4.06 -11.95 -3.67
CA ASP A 356 3.01 -11.08 -4.21
C ASP A 356 2.27 -10.36 -3.08
N LEU A 357 2.33 -9.02 -3.14
CA LEU A 357 1.71 -8.09 -2.20
C LEU A 357 0.32 -7.64 -2.69
N PRO A 358 -0.51 -7.06 -1.80
CA PRO A 358 -1.71 -6.31 -2.20
C PRO A 358 -1.43 -5.27 -3.28
N PRO A 359 -2.48 -4.82 -4.01
CA PRO A 359 -2.39 -3.64 -4.86
C PRO A 359 -1.82 -2.43 -4.10
N MET A 360 -1.32 -1.45 -4.84
CA MET A 360 -0.93 -0.16 -4.27
C MET A 360 -1.87 0.92 -4.83
N ALA A 361 -2.77 1.39 -3.97
CA ALA A 361 -3.66 2.51 -4.25
C ALA A 361 -3.00 3.81 -3.76
N VAL A 362 -3.01 4.86 -4.59
CA VAL A 362 -2.35 6.13 -4.32
C VAL A 362 -3.38 7.25 -4.18
N ASP A 363 -3.20 8.08 -3.14
CA ASP A 363 -4.07 9.25 -2.93
C ASP A 363 -3.92 10.25 -4.08
N ASP A 364 -5.05 10.71 -4.63
CA ASP A 364 -5.08 11.67 -5.72
C ASP A 364 -5.61 13.05 -5.34
N SER A 365 -5.39 14.01 -6.23
CA SER A 365 -5.99 15.34 -6.14
C SER A 365 -6.49 15.81 -7.51
N TYR A 366 -7.77 16.13 -7.58
CA TYR A 366 -8.44 16.59 -8.80
C TYR A 366 -9.05 17.97 -8.60
N THR A 367 -8.98 18.82 -9.63
CA THR A 367 -9.80 20.04 -9.71
C THR A 367 -10.88 19.85 -10.77
N ILE A 368 -12.15 19.75 -10.35
CA ILE A 368 -13.27 19.38 -11.23
C ILE A 368 -14.37 20.43 -11.12
N ASN A 369 -14.79 20.99 -12.26
CA ASN A 369 -15.93 21.91 -12.30
C ASN A 369 -17.24 21.17 -12.00
N ALA A 370 -18.19 21.85 -11.35
CA ALA A 370 -19.53 21.30 -11.16
C ALA A 370 -20.18 20.97 -12.51
N GLY A 371 -20.71 19.76 -12.65
CA GLY A 371 -21.30 19.25 -13.90
C GLY A 371 -20.28 18.65 -14.87
N SER A 372 -19.07 18.31 -14.41
CA SER A 372 -18.00 17.74 -15.24
C SER A 372 -17.39 16.48 -14.61
N THR A 373 -16.48 15.84 -15.34
CA THR A 373 -15.71 14.66 -14.91
C THR A 373 -14.22 15.00 -14.78
N SER A 374 -13.46 14.19 -14.06
CA SER A 374 -12.00 14.28 -13.99
C SER A 374 -11.37 14.17 -15.39
N THR A 375 -10.18 14.74 -15.55
CA THR A 375 -9.39 14.64 -16.79
C THR A 375 -8.60 13.34 -16.92
N GLY A 376 -8.37 12.66 -15.78
CA GLY A 376 -7.69 11.38 -15.66
C GLY A 376 -8.48 10.43 -14.75
N THR A 377 -7.90 9.27 -14.45
CA THR A 377 -8.53 8.22 -13.66
C THR A 377 -7.83 8.01 -12.34
N VAL A 378 -8.54 7.47 -11.36
CA VAL A 378 -7.95 7.05 -10.07
C VAL A 378 -6.86 5.99 -10.22
N LEU A 379 -6.73 5.36 -11.39
CA LEU A 379 -5.72 4.33 -11.66
C LEU A 379 -4.43 4.87 -12.30
N ASP A 380 -4.34 6.18 -12.58
CA ASP A 380 -3.23 6.76 -13.35
C ASP A 380 -1.87 6.56 -12.65
N ASN A 381 -1.86 6.41 -11.32
CA ASN A 381 -0.70 6.21 -10.46
C ASN A 381 -0.81 4.98 -9.54
N ASP A 382 -1.79 4.11 -9.79
CA ASP A 382 -2.01 2.87 -9.03
C ASP A 382 -1.30 1.66 -9.66
N PHE A 383 -1.12 0.60 -8.87
CA PHE A 383 -0.45 -0.63 -9.31
C PHE A 383 -1.20 -1.89 -8.85
N GLU A 384 -1.23 -2.91 -9.70
CA GLU A 384 -1.92 -4.20 -9.45
C GLU A 384 -1.33 -4.97 -8.26
N THR A 385 -0.03 -4.79 -8.02
CA THR A 385 0.70 -5.20 -6.82
C THR A 385 1.64 -4.07 -6.43
N TYR A 386 2.10 -4.02 -5.19
CA TYR A 386 3.14 -3.07 -4.78
C TYR A 386 4.38 -3.17 -5.71
N ASN A 387 4.78 -2.05 -6.34
CA ASN A 387 5.82 -2.00 -7.39
C ASN A 387 5.59 -2.90 -8.63
N GLY A 388 4.36 -3.37 -8.82
CA GLY A 388 3.96 -4.21 -9.94
C GLY A 388 3.69 -3.45 -11.24
N PRO A 389 2.96 -4.05 -12.19
CA PRO A 389 2.45 -3.33 -13.34
C PRO A 389 1.40 -2.29 -12.92
N GLN A 390 1.24 -1.25 -13.74
CA GLN A 390 0.19 -0.24 -13.53
C GLN A 390 -1.19 -0.88 -13.47
N ALA A 391 -2.03 -0.40 -12.55
CA ALA A 391 -3.42 -0.81 -12.45
C ALA A 391 -4.22 -0.32 -13.67
N THR A 392 -5.17 -1.14 -14.10
CA THR A 392 -6.07 -0.90 -15.22
C THR A 392 -7.44 -1.48 -14.88
N ILE A 393 -8.49 -1.02 -15.57
CA ILE A 393 -9.83 -1.60 -15.44
C ILE A 393 -9.93 -3.10 -15.80
N THR A 394 -8.85 -3.70 -16.33
CA THR A 394 -8.81 -5.12 -16.71
C THR A 394 -8.09 -6.02 -15.71
N ASN A 395 -7.25 -5.47 -14.84
CA ASN A 395 -6.45 -6.24 -13.87
C ASN A 395 -6.77 -5.89 -12.41
N VAL A 396 -7.55 -4.82 -12.16
CA VAL A 396 -8.10 -4.52 -10.83
C VAL A 396 -9.62 -4.30 -10.86
N ILE A 397 -10.25 -4.54 -9.72
CA ILE A 397 -11.65 -4.23 -9.45
C ILE A 397 -11.70 -2.94 -8.64
N ILE A 398 -12.35 -1.90 -9.18
CA ILE A 398 -12.52 -0.60 -8.52
C ILE A 398 -13.82 -0.57 -7.72
N SER A 399 -13.80 -0.05 -6.49
CA SER A 399 -15.00 0.26 -5.73
C SER A 399 -14.92 1.60 -4.99
N GLN A 400 -16.06 2.29 -4.88
CA GLN A 400 -16.18 3.47 -4.03
C GLN A 400 -16.57 3.05 -2.61
N ILE A 401 -15.74 3.40 -1.63
CA ILE A 401 -15.98 3.07 -0.21
C ILE A 401 -16.80 4.17 0.46
N SER A 402 -16.45 5.44 0.26
CA SER A 402 -17.19 6.57 0.84
C SER A 402 -16.94 7.88 0.09
N THR A 403 -17.80 8.88 0.32
CA THR A 403 -17.63 10.25 -0.18
C THR A 403 -18.14 11.24 0.86
N SER A 404 -17.50 12.41 0.98
CA SER A 404 -17.98 13.48 1.85
C SER A 404 -19.13 14.28 1.25
N ASN A 405 -19.44 14.10 -0.04
CA ASN A 405 -20.60 14.69 -0.69
C ASN A 405 -21.20 13.74 -1.75
N PRO A 406 -22.49 13.40 -1.68
CA PRO A 406 -23.13 12.48 -2.62
C PRO A 406 -23.14 12.97 -4.09
N ASN A 407 -22.86 14.26 -4.33
CA ASN A 407 -22.71 14.80 -5.67
C ASN A 407 -21.31 14.54 -6.28
N VAL A 408 -20.37 14.00 -5.51
CA VAL A 408 -19.03 13.57 -5.96
C VAL A 408 -19.00 12.05 -5.94
N THR A 409 -18.90 11.43 -7.12
CA THR A 409 -18.99 9.97 -7.28
C THR A 409 -17.92 9.43 -8.22
N LEU A 410 -17.42 8.24 -7.94
CA LEU A 410 -16.49 7.48 -8.76
C LEU A 410 -17.25 6.56 -9.72
N ASN A 411 -16.97 6.66 -11.01
CA ASN A 411 -17.41 5.67 -11.99
C ASN A 411 -16.46 4.48 -11.95
N THR A 412 -16.88 3.40 -11.30
CA THR A 412 -16.06 2.19 -11.12
C THR A 412 -15.81 1.40 -12.41
N THR A 413 -16.46 1.77 -13.52
CA THR A 413 -16.27 1.09 -14.82
C THR A 413 -15.12 1.70 -15.63
N ASP A 414 -14.84 2.99 -15.47
CA ASP A 414 -13.80 3.71 -16.22
C ASP A 414 -12.79 4.47 -15.33
N GLY A 415 -12.96 4.42 -14.00
CA GLY A 415 -12.06 5.04 -13.02
C GLY A 415 -12.16 6.56 -12.92
N HIS A 416 -13.13 7.22 -13.59
CA HIS A 416 -13.25 8.68 -13.53
C HIS A 416 -14.11 9.15 -12.36
N ILE A 417 -13.75 10.30 -11.78
CA ILE A 417 -14.58 10.98 -10.78
C ILE A 417 -15.53 11.94 -11.49
N THR A 418 -16.77 11.98 -11.05
CA THR A 418 -17.82 12.87 -11.57
C THR A 418 -18.32 13.80 -10.47
N VAL A 419 -18.51 15.08 -10.83
CA VAL A 419 -19.10 16.09 -9.95
C VAL A 419 -20.41 16.56 -10.54
N ALA A 420 -21.53 16.34 -9.86
CA ALA A 420 -22.85 16.72 -10.34
C ALA A 420 -22.97 18.25 -10.51
N SER A 421 -23.82 18.68 -11.45
CA SER A 421 -24.12 20.09 -11.65
C SER A 421 -24.73 20.71 -10.39
N GLY A 422 -24.37 21.96 -10.09
CA GLY A 422 -24.86 22.67 -8.90
C GLY A 422 -24.16 22.31 -7.60
N THR A 423 -23.13 21.45 -7.63
CA THR A 423 -22.26 21.22 -6.47
C THR A 423 -21.58 22.53 -6.06
N PRO A 424 -21.70 22.97 -4.80
CA PRO A 424 -21.05 24.19 -4.33
C PRO A 424 -19.53 24.12 -4.48
N ALA A 425 -18.91 25.29 -4.56
CA ALA A 425 -17.44 25.38 -4.51
C ALA A 425 -16.94 24.93 -3.13
N GLY A 426 -15.87 24.15 -3.11
CA GLY A 426 -15.31 23.58 -1.89
C GLY A 426 -14.35 22.44 -2.18
N THR A 427 -13.80 21.88 -1.11
CA THR A 427 -12.98 20.67 -1.15
C THR A 427 -13.78 19.51 -0.60
N TYR A 428 -13.86 18.44 -1.38
CA TYR A 428 -14.51 17.18 -1.04
C TYR A 428 -13.48 16.06 -1.02
N THR A 429 -13.86 14.93 -0.45
CA THR A 429 -13.03 13.74 -0.31
C THR A 429 -13.82 12.52 -0.73
N LEU A 430 -13.16 11.60 -1.41
CA LEU A 430 -13.72 10.32 -1.81
C LEU A 430 -12.70 9.23 -1.44
N VAL A 431 -13.16 8.14 -0.83
CA VAL A 431 -12.32 6.99 -0.53
C VAL A 431 -12.69 5.88 -1.49
N TYR A 432 -11.71 5.35 -2.23
CA TYR A 432 -11.88 4.22 -3.13
C TYR A 432 -11.01 3.05 -2.71
N GLN A 433 -11.29 1.90 -3.31
CA GLN A 433 -10.56 0.65 -3.13
C GLN A 433 -10.28 0.03 -4.48
N ILE A 434 -9.09 -0.53 -4.64
CA ILE A 434 -8.76 -1.46 -5.72
C ILE A 434 -8.46 -2.83 -5.13
N CYS A 435 -8.98 -3.87 -5.78
CA CYS A 435 -8.66 -5.26 -5.46
C CYS A 435 -8.09 -5.94 -6.70
N GLN A 436 -7.20 -6.92 -6.52
CA GLN A 436 -6.70 -7.68 -7.66
C GLN A 436 -7.83 -8.42 -8.38
N GLN A 437 -7.81 -8.45 -9.70
CA GLN A 437 -8.76 -9.25 -10.46
C GLN A 437 -8.54 -10.75 -10.25
N ALA A 438 -7.29 -11.17 -10.07
CA ALA A 438 -6.89 -12.56 -9.83
C ALA A 438 -7.22 -13.04 -8.41
N ASP A 439 -7.13 -12.16 -7.41
CA ASP A 439 -7.55 -12.40 -6.03
C ASP A 439 -8.38 -11.22 -5.50
N PRO A 440 -9.72 -11.26 -5.68
CA PRO A 440 -10.61 -10.18 -5.25
C PRO A 440 -10.66 -9.94 -3.73
N THR A 441 -9.99 -10.76 -2.92
CA THR A 441 -9.87 -10.54 -1.47
C THR A 441 -8.65 -9.71 -1.11
N ASN A 442 -7.71 -9.56 -2.04
CA ASN A 442 -6.48 -8.81 -1.87
C ASN A 442 -6.65 -7.37 -2.38
N CYS A 443 -6.76 -6.40 -1.45
CA CYS A 443 -7.20 -5.05 -1.76
C CYS A 443 -6.38 -3.97 -1.03
N ASP A 444 -6.39 -2.77 -1.60
CA ASP A 444 -5.85 -1.54 -0.99
C ASP A 444 -6.79 -0.34 -1.21
N THR A 445 -6.67 0.69 -0.36
CA THR A 445 -7.55 1.87 -0.37
C THR A 445 -6.77 3.17 -0.46
N ALA A 446 -7.33 4.16 -1.16
CA ALA A 446 -6.78 5.50 -1.25
C ALA A 446 -7.87 6.59 -1.16
N VAL A 447 -7.41 7.84 -0.95
CA VAL A 447 -8.25 9.02 -0.77
C VAL A 447 -8.01 10.02 -1.90
N ASP A 448 -9.08 10.36 -2.59
CA ASP A 448 -9.10 11.44 -3.57
C ASP A 448 -9.52 12.74 -2.89
N THR A 449 -8.77 13.81 -3.14
CA THR A 449 -9.13 15.19 -2.80
C THR A 449 -9.71 15.89 -4.02
N ILE A 450 -10.99 16.26 -3.98
CA ILE A 450 -11.69 16.91 -5.10
C ILE A 450 -11.92 18.38 -4.79
N ILE A 451 -11.31 19.26 -5.57
CA ILE A 451 -11.48 20.71 -5.47
C ILE A 451 -12.50 21.15 -6.53
N VAL A 452 -13.66 21.65 -6.09
CA VAL A 452 -14.64 22.29 -6.95
C VAL A 452 -14.41 23.80 -6.92
N PRO A 453 -13.88 24.40 -8.00
CA PRO A 453 -13.51 25.81 -8.00
C PRO A 453 -14.74 26.72 -7.95
N GLY A 454 -14.64 27.82 -7.20
CA GLY A 454 -15.63 28.89 -7.21
C GLY A 454 -15.47 29.74 -8.46
N GLY A 455 -16.25 29.45 -9.51
CA GLY A 455 -16.09 30.20 -10.77
C GLY A 455 -17.15 29.96 -11.85
N GLY A 456 -18.23 29.28 -11.53
CA GLY A 456 -19.32 28.99 -12.48
C GLY A 456 -20.65 29.59 -12.05
N ALA A 457 -20.68 30.79 -11.47
CA ALA A 457 -21.94 31.53 -11.40
C ALA A 457 -22.33 31.86 -12.84
N THR A 458 -23.26 31.09 -13.40
CA THR A 458 -24.09 31.53 -14.52
C THR A 458 -24.47 32.99 -14.24
N PRO A 459 -24.16 33.97 -15.11
CA PRO A 459 -24.55 35.34 -14.87
C PRO A 459 -26.07 35.36 -14.70
N CYS A 460 -26.55 35.77 -13.52
CA CYS A 460 -27.97 35.90 -13.24
C CYS A 460 -28.55 36.99 -14.16
N TYR A 461 -29.18 36.58 -15.27
CA TYR A 461 -29.99 37.44 -16.11
C TYR A 461 -31.45 37.31 -15.66
N LYS A 462 -32.13 38.42 -15.37
CA LYS A 462 -33.60 38.40 -15.29
C LYS A 462 -34.14 38.08 -16.67
N PRO A 463 -35.02 37.07 -16.84
CA PRO A 463 -35.68 36.83 -18.12
C PRO A 463 -36.26 38.14 -18.68
N ALA A 464 -36.15 38.35 -19.99
CA ALA A 464 -36.73 39.52 -20.63
C ALA A 464 -38.22 39.63 -20.26
N VAL A 465 -38.65 40.81 -19.79
CA VAL A 465 -40.07 41.11 -19.58
C VAL A 465 -40.72 41.24 -20.96
N ASN A 466 -41.27 40.13 -21.45
CA ASN A 466 -41.86 40.04 -22.80
C ASN A 466 -43.34 40.47 -22.83
N THR A 467 -43.87 40.99 -21.72
CA THR A 467 -45.26 41.40 -21.56
C THR A 467 -45.34 42.82 -21.03
N GLY A 468 -46.02 43.72 -21.74
CA GLY A 468 -46.19 45.12 -21.36
C GLY A 468 -46.13 46.07 -22.56
N THR A 469 -46.40 47.36 -22.32
CA THR A 469 -46.31 48.40 -23.36
C THR A 469 -44.86 48.60 -23.78
N ALA A 470 -44.52 48.18 -25.00
CA ALA A 470 -43.17 48.26 -25.54
C ALA A 470 -43.00 49.53 -26.40
N LEU A 471 -42.58 50.63 -25.78
CA LEU A 471 -42.36 51.90 -26.47
C LEU A 471 -41.04 51.89 -27.28
N PRO A 472 -40.98 52.57 -28.44
CA PRO A 472 -39.74 52.77 -29.18
C PRO A 472 -38.66 53.45 -28.33
N SER A 473 -37.44 52.91 -28.36
CA SER A 473 -36.28 53.56 -27.76
C SER A 473 -35.74 54.65 -28.67
N ASN A 474 -36.08 55.91 -28.38
CA ASN A 474 -35.75 57.04 -29.25
C ASN A 474 -34.36 57.64 -29.06
N LEU A 475 -33.61 57.15 -28.07
CA LEU A 475 -32.23 57.54 -27.81
C LEU A 475 -31.31 56.34 -27.97
N GLY A 476 -30.20 56.53 -28.69
CA GLY A 476 -29.16 55.50 -28.74
C GLY A 476 -27.85 55.99 -29.31
N ILE A 477 -26.77 55.26 -28.97
CA ILE A 477 -25.43 55.43 -29.52
C ILE A 477 -24.99 54.10 -30.15
N THR A 478 -24.57 54.12 -31.43
CA THR A 478 -24.12 52.91 -32.14
C THR A 478 -22.73 53.08 -32.72
N GLY A 479 -21.84 52.14 -32.41
CA GLY A 479 -20.53 51.99 -33.05
C GLY A 479 -20.61 51.34 -34.43
N LEU A 480 -21.81 50.97 -34.91
CA LEU A 480 -22.04 50.29 -36.18
C LEU A 480 -22.60 51.20 -37.27
N GLY A 481 -22.74 52.50 -37.00
CA GLY A 481 -23.18 53.49 -37.99
C GLY A 481 -24.65 53.34 -38.43
N ARG A 482 -25.50 52.72 -37.60
CA ARG A 482 -26.91 52.43 -37.92
C ARG A 482 -27.90 53.39 -37.25
N ALA A 483 -27.45 54.56 -36.80
CA ALA A 483 -28.30 55.60 -36.22
C ALA A 483 -29.28 56.11 -37.27
N ASN A 484 -30.58 56.04 -36.97
CA ASN A 484 -31.63 56.49 -37.87
C ASN A 484 -32.82 57.04 -37.05
N SER A 485 -33.77 57.68 -37.74
CA SER A 485 -35.02 58.16 -37.17
C SER A 485 -36.16 57.15 -37.38
N GLY A 486 -37.16 57.23 -36.49
CA GLY A 486 -38.39 56.45 -36.55
C GLY A 486 -38.40 55.17 -35.72
N ASP A 487 -39.61 54.66 -35.51
CA ASP A 487 -39.89 53.58 -34.55
C ASP A 487 -39.49 52.18 -35.02
N THR A 488 -39.23 52.02 -36.32
CA THR A 488 -38.90 50.72 -36.94
C THR A 488 -37.42 50.57 -37.26
N ASN A 489 -36.66 51.67 -37.23
CA ASN A 489 -35.22 51.67 -37.44
C ASN A 489 -34.49 51.73 -36.09
N TRP A 490 -33.22 51.36 -36.04
CA TRP A 490 -32.42 51.54 -34.83
C TRP A 490 -32.27 53.05 -34.51
N PRO A 491 -32.39 53.50 -33.24
CA PRO A 491 -32.58 52.70 -32.02
C PRO A 491 -34.03 52.29 -31.72
N GLY A 492 -35.03 52.93 -32.35
CA GLY A 492 -36.46 52.71 -32.11
C GLY A 492 -36.95 51.26 -32.30
N ALA A 493 -36.24 50.47 -33.10
CA ALA A 493 -36.45 49.02 -33.27
C ALA A 493 -36.17 48.21 -31.99
N ARG A 494 -35.34 48.72 -31.07
CA ARG A 494 -35.27 48.21 -29.70
C ARG A 494 -36.39 48.88 -28.91
N LYS A 495 -37.17 48.08 -28.19
CA LYS A 495 -38.32 48.57 -27.42
C LYS A 495 -38.01 48.49 -25.92
N GLY A 496 -38.62 49.38 -25.16
CA GLY A 496 -38.61 49.33 -23.68
C GLY A 496 -37.35 49.84 -22.99
N ALA A 497 -36.36 50.37 -23.74
CA ALA A 497 -35.18 51.01 -23.16
C ALA A 497 -35.26 52.54 -23.28
N TRP A 498 -34.79 53.26 -22.26
CA TRP A 498 -34.62 54.72 -22.32
C TRP A 498 -33.44 55.13 -23.21
N MET A 499 -32.42 54.28 -23.32
CA MET A 499 -31.26 54.48 -24.17
C MET A 499 -30.75 53.12 -24.66
N VAL A 500 -30.32 53.07 -25.93
CA VAL A 500 -29.74 51.88 -26.56
C VAL A 500 -28.28 52.14 -26.91
N LEU A 501 -27.36 51.34 -26.36
CA LEU A 501 -25.95 51.36 -26.75
C LEU A 501 -25.65 50.09 -27.55
N GLU A 502 -25.05 50.22 -28.74
CA GLU A 502 -24.73 49.07 -29.59
C GLU A 502 -23.33 49.17 -30.19
N SER A 503 -22.57 48.07 -30.16
CA SER A 503 -21.22 47.99 -30.74
C SER A 503 -20.83 46.53 -30.93
N LYS A 504 -20.01 46.21 -31.94
CA LYS A 504 -19.40 44.87 -32.11
C LYS A 504 -18.02 44.73 -31.49
N THR A 505 -17.24 45.82 -31.49
CA THR A 505 -15.79 45.78 -31.21
C THR A 505 -15.33 46.79 -30.18
N LYS A 506 -16.20 47.70 -29.74
CA LYS A 506 -15.93 48.71 -28.70
C LYS A 506 -16.78 48.42 -27.48
N GLY A 507 -16.16 48.38 -26.30
CA GLY A 507 -16.88 48.32 -25.03
C GLY A 507 -17.47 49.69 -24.64
N PHE A 508 -18.46 49.69 -23.75
CA PHE A 508 -18.87 50.89 -23.03
C PHE A 508 -17.81 51.20 -21.97
N VAL A 509 -17.07 52.30 -22.15
CA VAL A 509 -16.02 52.72 -21.23
C VAL A 509 -16.50 53.95 -20.48
N LEU A 510 -16.60 53.83 -19.17
CA LEU A 510 -16.92 54.93 -18.27
C LEU A 510 -15.66 55.71 -17.90
N ASN A 511 -15.85 56.98 -17.54
CA ASN A 511 -14.78 57.75 -16.92
C ASN A 511 -14.34 57.05 -15.64
N ARG A 512 -13.02 56.86 -15.51
CA ARG A 512 -12.39 56.19 -14.37
C ARG A 512 -11.76 57.25 -13.49
N LEU A 513 -12.30 57.45 -12.29
CA LEU A 513 -11.93 58.53 -11.38
C LEU A 513 -11.54 57.97 -10.01
N THR A 514 -10.61 58.61 -9.31
CA THR A 514 -10.34 58.36 -7.89
C THR A 514 -11.36 59.08 -7.01
N ASP A 515 -11.42 58.75 -5.72
CA ASP A 515 -12.26 59.46 -4.75
C ASP A 515 -12.02 60.99 -4.77
N THR A 516 -10.75 61.41 -4.85
CA THR A 516 -10.37 62.82 -4.93
C THR A 516 -10.89 63.48 -6.21
N GLN A 517 -10.84 62.77 -7.34
CA GLN A 517 -11.33 63.29 -8.62
C GLN A 517 -12.86 63.36 -8.65
N VAL A 518 -13.56 62.39 -8.05
CA VAL A 518 -15.02 62.42 -7.91
C VAL A 518 -15.45 63.59 -7.01
N ALA A 519 -14.74 63.82 -5.90
CA ALA A 519 -15.01 64.93 -4.98
C ALA A 519 -14.73 66.32 -5.59
N ALA A 520 -13.88 66.40 -6.60
CA ALA A 520 -13.52 67.65 -7.29
C ALA A 520 -14.51 68.06 -8.39
N ILE A 521 -15.51 67.24 -8.72
CA ILE A 521 -16.53 67.58 -9.72
C ILE A 521 -17.33 68.78 -9.21
N PRO A 522 -17.40 69.92 -9.95
CA PRO A 522 -18.15 71.09 -9.52
C PRO A 522 -19.62 70.77 -9.26
N ALA A 523 -20.18 71.32 -8.18
CA ALA A 523 -21.57 71.05 -7.80
C ALA A 523 -22.60 71.40 -8.89
N ALA A 524 -22.31 72.39 -9.74
CA ALA A 524 -23.18 72.77 -10.86
C ALA A 524 -23.24 71.70 -11.98
N ASP A 525 -22.19 70.88 -12.09
CA ASP A 525 -22.03 69.88 -13.15
C ASP A 525 -22.61 68.53 -12.76
N LEU A 526 -22.82 68.28 -11.46
CA LEU A 526 -23.44 67.05 -10.97
C LEU A 526 -24.89 66.93 -11.49
N LYS A 527 -25.25 65.71 -11.86
CA LYS A 527 -26.57 65.32 -12.34
C LYS A 527 -26.95 63.98 -11.72
N GLU A 528 -28.22 63.83 -11.40
CA GLU A 528 -28.80 62.53 -11.06
C GLU A 528 -28.57 61.56 -12.24
N GLY A 529 -28.16 60.34 -11.92
CA GLY A 529 -27.81 59.30 -12.88
C GLY A 529 -26.41 59.43 -13.48
N MET A 530 -25.57 60.38 -13.04
CA MET A 530 -24.18 60.44 -13.48
C MET A 530 -23.42 59.18 -13.04
N ILE A 531 -22.65 58.58 -13.95
CA ILE A 531 -21.98 57.29 -13.72
C ILE A 531 -20.47 57.42 -13.94
N VAL A 532 -19.68 56.88 -12.99
CA VAL A 532 -18.23 56.76 -13.09
C VAL A 532 -17.78 55.40 -12.58
N TYR A 533 -16.62 54.93 -13.02
CA TYR A 533 -15.93 53.83 -12.35
C TYR A 533 -14.95 54.41 -11.34
N ASN A 534 -15.21 54.22 -10.05
CA ASN A 534 -14.32 54.71 -9.01
C ASN A 534 -13.16 53.72 -8.80
N THR A 535 -11.95 54.15 -9.14
CA THR A 535 -10.76 53.30 -9.07
C THR A 535 -10.19 53.16 -7.65
N THR A 536 -10.54 54.08 -6.74
CA THR A 536 -10.14 53.96 -5.34
C THR A 536 -11.01 52.93 -4.61
N GLN A 537 -12.31 52.91 -4.91
CA GLN A 537 -13.29 52.04 -4.27
C GLN A 537 -13.56 50.74 -5.06
N ASN A 538 -12.95 50.58 -6.24
CA ASN A 538 -13.14 49.44 -7.15
C ASN A 538 -14.62 49.15 -7.43
N CYS A 539 -15.41 50.20 -7.68
CA CYS A 539 -16.86 50.07 -7.86
C CYS A 539 -17.39 50.96 -8.98
N LEU A 540 -18.52 50.57 -9.57
CA LEU A 540 -19.34 51.47 -10.37
C LEU A 540 -20.06 52.43 -9.41
N GLN A 541 -19.82 53.74 -9.53
CA GLN A 541 -20.55 54.74 -8.76
C GLN A 541 -21.64 55.39 -9.62
N VAL A 542 -22.82 55.57 -9.04
CA VAL A 542 -23.91 56.38 -9.61
C VAL A 542 -24.24 57.50 -8.64
N ASN A 543 -24.39 58.72 -9.15
CA ASN A 543 -24.90 59.84 -8.38
C ASN A 543 -26.43 59.81 -8.37
N ILE A 544 -27.04 59.53 -7.24
CA ILE A 544 -28.48 59.23 -7.15
C ILE A 544 -29.39 60.46 -6.95
N ASP A 545 -28.81 61.64 -6.69
CA ASP A 545 -29.60 62.84 -6.38
C ASP A 545 -29.01 64.12 -6.99
N GLY A 546 -27.91 64.02 -7.74
CA GLY A 546 -27.22 65.14 -8.37
C GLY A 546 -26.43 66.02 -7.39
N THR A 547 -26.16 65.55 -6.17
CA THR A 547 -25.40 66.30 -5.15
C THR A 547 -24.02 65.69 -4.91
N SER A 548 -23.11 66.43 -4.25
CA SER A 548 -21.76 65.92 -3.92
C SER A 548 -21.80 64.72 -2.98
N THR A 549 -22.87 64.58 -2.20
CA THR A 549 -23.12 63.45 -1.30
C THR A 549 -23.92 62.31 -1.96
N GLY A 550 -24.32 62.48 -3.22
CA GLY A 550 -25.18 61.56 -3.97
C GLY A 550 -24.49 60.31 -4.50
N TRP A 551 -23.17 60.20 -4.42
CA TRP A 551 -22.44 59.05 -4.96
C TRP A 551 -22.69 57.77 -4.16
N ARG A 552 -23.08 56.68 -4.85
CA ARG A 552 -23.27 55.34 -4.26
C ARG A 552 -22.49 54.31 -5.06
N CYS A 553 -21.73 53.46 -4.39
CA CYS A 553 -21.14 52.27 -5.00
C CYS A 553 -22.20 51.22 -5.26
N PHE A 554 -22.22 50.70 -6.47
CA PHE A 554 -22.90 49.46 -6.84
C PHE A 554 -21.87 48.33 -6.77
N ASN A 555 -21.60 47.87 -5.54
CA ASN A 555 -20.61 46.84 -5.21
C ASN A 555 -21.24 45.48 -4.88
N ASN A 556 -22.50 45.48 -4.44
CA ASN A 556 -23.24 44.25 -4.23
C ASN A 556 -23.93 43.86 -5.54
N GLN A 557 -23.54 42.72 -6.08
CA GLN A 557 -24.27 42.05 -7.16
C GLN A 557 -25.57 41.49 -6.57
N THR A 558 -26.56 42.34 -6.34
CA THR A 558 -27.87 41.91 -5.88
C THR A 558 -28.76 41.61 -7.07
N CYS A 559 -29.51 40.52 -6.97
CA CYS A 559 -30.79 40.44 -7.65
C CYS A 559 -31.82 41.00 -6.66
N PRO A 560 -32.31 42.24 -6.83
CA PRO A 560 -33.54 42.63 -6.15
C PRO A 560 -34.69 41.92 -6.87
N ASP A 561 -35.25 40.90 -6.22
CA ASP A 561 -36.48 40.11 -6.46
C ASP A 561 -36.94 39.88 -7.91
#